data_AF-A0A1X2YYN8-F1
#
_entry.id   AF-A0A1X2YYN8-F1
#
_cell.length_a   1.000
_cell.length_b   1.000
_cell.length_c   1.000
_cell.angle_alpha   90.00
_cell.angle_beta   90.00
_cell.angle_gamma   90.00
#
_symmetry.space_group_name_H-M   'P 1'
#
loop_
_entity.id
_entity.type
_entity.pdbx_description
1 polymer ?
#
loop_
_entity_poly.entity_id
_entity_poly.type
_entity_poly.pdbx_seq_one_letter_code
_entity_poly.pdbx_strand_id
1 'polypeptide(L)'
;MARLSSGSVARSRTLVDMSKASEEAQKQLDRIVALGYPDVADMSAAAFRSLARPLIRALEDCGDEAGLGTQILLVPTRELVSPESLIARTSINRMAGFTTMPPRDIASFLPQDGFEPPEGPFYLVVEPHTGTCYINREPDVARKLIDSDERLPLTLEEGLAIATQHPEWLLEKNGFNLLGSRSADGRVPSIWMSQNAPRLGAVWPNSRHTWLGNAYCMARRGVSLFR
;
A
#
# COMPACT_ATOMS: atom_id res chain seq x y z
N MET A 1 -55.21 -4.99 41.39
CA MET A 1 -53.79 -4.55 41.37
C MET A 1 -52.97 -5.59 40.63
N ALA A 2 -52.79 -5.42 39.31
CA ALA A 2 -51.93 -6.29 38.51
C ALA A 2 -50.63 -5.52 38.19
N ARG A 3 -49.48 -6.07 38.62
CA ARG A 3 -48.15 -5.52 38.30
C ARG A 3 -47.73 -6.03 36.93
N LEU A 4 -47.62 -5.12 35.96
CA LEU A 4 -47.03 -5.38 34.65
C LEU A 4 -45.49 -5.34 34.81
N SER A 5 -44.87 -6.49 34.58
CA SER A 5 -43.41 -6.64 34.51
C SER A 5 -42.91 -6.08 33.18
N SER A 6 -42.11 -5.02 33.24
CA SER A 6 -41.41 -4.43 32.10
C SER A 6 -40.30 -5.38 31.62
N GLY A 7 -40.50 -5.99 30.46
CA GLY A 7 -39.46 -6.72 29.75
C GLY A 7 -38.39 -5.75 29.23
N SER A 8 -37.18 -5.87 29.77
CA SER A 8 -35.98 -5.24 29.21
C SER A 8 -35.67 -5.89 27.86
N VAL A 9 -35.99 -5.20 26.77
CA VAL A 9 -35.57 -5.58 25.42
C VAL A 9 -34.05 -5.39 25.36
N ALA A 10 -33.32 -6.50 25.44
CA ALA A 10 -31.91 -6.53 25.09
C ALA A 10 -31.78 -6.02 23.65
N ARG A 11 -31.12 -4.87 23.47
CA ARG A 11 -30.72 -4.38 22.16
C ARG A 11 -29.88 -5.47 21.50
N SER A 12 -30.48 -6.13 20.51
CA SER A 12 -29.77 -6.99 19.57
C SER A 12 -28.60 -6.18 19.02
N ARG A 13 -27.39 -6.73 19.18
CA ARG A 13 -26.15 -6.12 18.72
C ARG A 13 -26.24 -6.02 17.20
N THR A 14 -26.56 -4.81 16.73
CA THR A 14 -26.76 -4.46 15.33
C THR A 14 -25.57 -4.93 14.51
N LEU A 15 -25.83 -5.50 13.32
CA LEU A 15 -24.85 -5.63 12.24
C LEU A 15 -24.06 -4.31 12.21
N VAL A 16 -22.76 -4.38 12.54
CA VAL A 16 -21.88 -3.22 12.43
C VAL A 16 -21.88 -2.87 10.95
N ASP A 17 -22.48 -1.73 10.62
CA ASP A 17 -22.43 -1.22 9.25
C ASP A 17 -20.95 -1.02 8.92
N MET A 18 -20.44 -1.79 7.98
CA MET A 18 -19.02 -1.77 7.66
C MET A 18 -18.67 -0.39 7.11
N SER A 19 -17.64 0.25 7.65
CA SER A 19 -17.13 1.50 7.08
C SER A 19 -16.65 1.26 5.65
N LYS A 20 -16.73 2.28 4.79
CA LYS A 20 -16.24 2.17 3.40
C LYS A 20 -14.77 1.75 3.34
N ALA A 21 -13.97 2.21 4.30
CA ALA A 21 -12.57 1.83 4.44
C ALA A 21 -12.40 0.36 4.80
N SER A 22 -13.22 -0.19 5.72
CA SER A 22 -13.15 -1.60 6.07
C SER A 22 -13.54 -2.52 4.91
N GLU A 23 -14.57 -2.14 4.13
CA GLU A 23 -14.96 -2.85 2.91
C GLU A 23 -13.86 -2.83 1.86
N GLU A 24 -13.25 -1.67 1.63
CA GLU A 24 -12.18 -1.52 0.66
C GLU A 24 -10.93 -2.30 1.07
N ALA A 25 -10.52 -2.22 2.34
CA ALA A 25 -9.42 -3.02 2.87
C ALA A 25 -9.67 -4.52 2.72
N GLN A 26 -10.91 -4.99 2.94
CA GLN A 26 -11.28 -6.39 2.76
C GLN A 26 -11.20 -6.82 1.28
N LYS A 27 -11.67 -5.99 0.33
CA LYS A 27 -11.54 -6.26 -1.11
C LYS A 27 -10.07 -6.37 -1.53
N GLN A 28 -9.23 -5.45 -1.06
CA GLN A 28 -7.80 -5.45 -1.34
C GLN A 28 -7.10 -6.68 -0.74
N LEU A 29 -7.47 -7.10 0.47
CA LEU A 29 -6.97 -8.33 1.10
C LEU A 29 -7.34 -9.57 0.28
N ASP A 30 -8.59 -9.67 -0.17
CA ASP A 30 -9.04 -10.82 -0.96
C ASP A 30 -8.31 -10.90 -2.30
N ARG A 31 -7.99 -9.75 -2.92
CA ARG A 31 -7.15 -9.68 -4.12
C ARG A 31 -5.71 -10.13 -3.86
N ILE A 32 -5.08 -9.66 -2.78
CA ILE A 32 -3.73 -10.09 -2.35
C ILE A 32 -3.68 -11.61 -2.18
N VAL A 33 -4.68 -12.17 -1.51
CA VAL A 33 -4.78 -13.61 -1.29
C VAL A 33 -4.98 -14.37 -2.59
N ALA A 34 -5.85 -13.90 -3.48
CA ALA A 34 -6.09 -14.52 -4.79
C ALA A 34 -4.85 -14.54 -5.69
N LEU A 35 -3.92 -13.59 -5.50
CA LEU A 35 -2.65 -13.51 -6.22
C LEU A 35 -1.52 -14.36 -5.60
N GLY A 36 -1.80 -15.12 -4.53
CA GLY A 36 -0.87 -16.09 -3.96
C GLY A 36 0.19 -15.49 -3.03
N TYR A 37 -0.06 -14.30 -2.46
CA TYR A 37 0.81 -13.73 -1.43
C TYR A 37 0.96 -14.65 -0.18
N PRO A 38 -0.09 -15.38 0.27
CA PRO A 38 0.07 -16.35 1.36
C PRO A 38 1.12 -17.43 1.08
N ASP A 39 1.21 -17.90 -0.17
CA ASP A 39 2.19 -18.92 -0.55
C ASP A 39 3.63 -18.38 -0.46
N VAL A 40 3.83 -17.09 -0.76
CA VAL A 40 5.14 -16.43 -0.60
C VAL A 40 5.51 -16.29 0.88
N ALA A 41 4.52 -16.07 1.74
CA ALA A 41 4.71 -16.01 3.19
C ALA A 41 4.86 -17.41 3.84
N ASP A 42 4.76 -18.50 3.07
CA ASP A 42 4.71 -19.89 3.57
C ASP A 42 3.55 -20.11 4.57
N MET A 43 2.37 -19.56 4.26
CA MET A 43 1.19 -19.61 5.12
C MET A 43 -0.06 -20.01 4.34
N SER A 44 -1.02 -20.61 5.04
CA SER A 44 -2.36 -20.78 4.48
C SER A 44 -3.07 -19.44 4.27
N ALA A 45 -3.95 -19.37 3.28
CA ALA A 45 -4.79 -18.20 3.03
C ALA A 45 -5.62 -17.77 4.26
N ALA A 46 -6.06 -18.71 5.10
CA ALA A 46 -6.81 -18.42 6.32
C ALA A 46 -5.94 -17.77 7.39
N ALA A 47 -4.71 -18.27 7.58
CA ALA A 47 -3.75 -17.69 8.51
C ALA A 47 -3.34 -16.28 8.08
N PHE A 48 -3.07 -16.09 6.78
CA PHE A 48 -2.74 -14.79 6.21
C PHE A 48 -3.86 -13.76 6.41
N ARG A 49 -5.12 -14.13 6.14
CA ARG A 49 -6.28 -13.25 6.41
C ARG A 49 -6.42 -12.89 7.89
N SER A 50 -6.08 -13.83 8.78
CA SER A 50 -6.16 -13.60 10.23
C SER A 50 -5.21 -12.50 10.71
N LEU A 51 -4.06 -12.33 10.05
CA LEU A 51 -3.10 -11.26 10.35
C LEU A 51 -3.64 -9.85 10.06
N ALA A 52 -4.49 -9.70 9.04
CA ALA A 52 -5.11 -8.42 8.70
C ALA A 52 -6.35 -8.09 9.56
N ARG A 53 -6.92 -9.08 10.28
CA ARG A 53 -8.16 -8.90 11.04
C ARG A 53 -8.11 -7.80 12.11
N PRO A 54 -7.03 -7.62 12.88
CA PRO A 54 -6.94 -6.53 13.86
C PRO A 54 -7.09 -5.15 13.21
N LEU A 55 -6.48 -4.93 12.04
CA LEU A 55 -6.55 -3.67 11.30
C LEU A 55 -7.95 -3.45 10.73
N ILE A 56 -8.55 -4.47 10.12
CA ILE A 56 -9.91 -4.38 9.56
C ILE A 56 -10.93 -4.11 10.68
N ARG A 57 -10.81 -4.77 11.84
CA ARG A 57 -11.67 -4.48 13.00
C ARG A 57 -11.52 -3.04 13.49
N ALA A 58 -10.31 -2.51 13.53
CA ALA A 58 -10.10 -1.13 13.94
C ALA A 58 -10.79 -0.14 12.97
N LEU A 59 -10.81 -0.45 11.66
CA LEU A 59 -11.57 0.33 10.67
C LEU A 59 -13.09 0.19 10.82
N GLU A 60 -13.58 -1.00 11.19
CA GLU A 60 -15.00 -1.23 11.51
C GLU A 60 -15.41 -0.41 12.75
N ASP A 61 -14.59 -0.41 13.80
CA ASP A 61 -14.86 0.27 15.06
C ASP A 61 -14.82 1.80 14.94
N CYS A 62 -13.94 2.35 14.10
CA CYS A 62 -13.88 3.80 13.84
C CYS A 62 -15.06 4.31 12.98
N GLY A 63 -15.74 3.43 12.23
CA GLY A 63 -16.76 3.83 11.28
C GLY A 63 -16.23 4.77 10.17
N ASP A 64 -17.14 5.52 9.55
CA ASP A 64 -16.80 6.54 8.55
C ASP A 64 -16.24 7.84 9.19
N GLU A 65 -16.27 7.97 10.53
CA GLU A 65 -15.74 9.12 11.27
C GLU A 65 -14.22 9.30 11.09
N ALA A 66 -13.50 8.23 10.77
CA ALA A 66 -12.08 8.31 10.41
C ALA A 66 -11.81 9.09 9.11
N GLY A 67 -12.85 9.36 8.30
CA GLY A 67 -12.75 10.17 7.09
C GLY A 67 -11.91 9.56 5.96
N LEU A 68 -11.45 8.31 6.10
CA LEU A 68 -10.54 7.68 5.15
C LEU A 68 -11.20 7.35 3.79
N GLY A 69 -12.50 7.08 3.78
CA GLY A 69 -13.23 6.68 2.58
C GLY A 69 -12.62 5.44 1.90
N THR A 70 -12.60 5.43 0.57
CA THR A 70 -12.03 4.33 -0.25
C THR A 70 -10.63 4.62 -0.77
N GLN A 71 -10.09 5.82 -0.52
CA GLN A 71 -8.77 6.24 -1.00
C GLN A 71 -7.68 5.73 -0.05
N ILE A 72 -7.65 4.42 0.16
CA ILE A 72 -6.70 3.74 1.02
C ILE A 72 -6.02 2.60 0.27
N LEU A 73 -4.84 2.22 0.74
CA LEU A 73 -4.11 1.08 0.22
C LEU A 73 -3.63 0.21 1.37
N LEU A 74 -4.05 -1.06 1.35
CA LEU A 74 -3.61 -2.08 2.28
C LEU A 74 -2.25 -2.63 1.84
N VAL A 75 -1.24 -2.46 2.67
CA VAL A 75 0.15 -2.82 2.35
C VAL A 75 0.63 -3.90 3.33
N PRO A 76 1.01 -5.10 2.85
CA PRO A 76 1.74 -6.07 3.66
C PRO A 76 3.15 -5.55 3.93
N THR A 77 3.68 -5.79 5.12
CA THR A 77 5.08 -5.44 5.40
C THR A 77 6.03 -6.43 4.75
N ARG A 78 7.28 -6.01 4.60
CA ARG A 78 8.34 -6.82 3.99
C ARG A 78 8.69 -8.08 4.77
N GLU A 79 8.48 -8.07 6.10
CA GLU A 79 8.68 -9.23 6.97
C GLU A 79 7.63 -10.31 6.68
N LEU A 80 6.44 -9.90 6.24
CA LEU A 80 5.39 -10.83 5.86
C LEU A 80 5.58 -11.34 4.43
N VAL A 81 5.86 -10.44 3.47
CA VAL A 81 6.06 -10.81 2.06
C VAL A 81 7.21 -10.04 1.45
N SER A 82 8.23 -10.75 0.97
CA SER A 82 9.44 -10.11 0.46
C SER A 82 9.21 -9.37 -0.87
N PRO A 83 9.69 -8.12 -1.03
CA PRO A 83 9.43 -7.29 -2.21
C PRO A 83 9.85 -7.93 -3.54
N GLU A 84 10.97 -8.66 -3.56
CA GLU A 84 11.49 -9.32 -4.77
C GLU A 84 10.55 -10.41 -5.30
N SER A 85 9.70 -10.97 -4.44
CA SER A 85 8.71 -12.00 -4.81
C SER A 85 7.43 -11.40 -5.39
N LEU A 86 7.14 -10.12 -5.09
CA LEU A 86 5.85 -9.50 -5.38
C LEU A 86 5.71 -9.04 -6.83
N ILE A 87 6.79 -8.54 -7.45
CA ILE A 87 6.70 -7.96 -8.79
C ILE A 87 6.19 -8.97 -9.83
N ALA A 88 6.56 -10.25 -9.70
CA ALA A 88 6.10 -11.32 -10.59
C ALA A 88 4.64 -11.75 -10.35
N ARG A 89 4.08 -11.41 -9.18
CA ARG A 89 2.67 -11.69 -8.81
C ARG A 89 1.73 -10.57 -9.26
N THR A 90 2.26 -9.38 -9.47
CA THR A 90 1.52 -8.30 -10.14
C THR A 90 1.37 -8.62 -11.62
N SER A 91 0.16 -8.50 -12.18
CA SER A 91 -0.05 -8.68 -13.62
C SER A 91 -0.95 -7.60 -14.19
N ILE A 92 -0.64 -7.19 -15.42
CA ILE A 92 -1.44 -6.24 -16.21
C ILE A 92 -1.67 -6.88 -17.56
N ASN A 93 -2.93 -6.92 -18.03
CA ASN A 93 -3.30 -7.54 -19.31
C ASN A 93 -2.76 -8.98 -19.48
N ARG A 94 -2.78 -9.77 -18.39
CA ARG A 94 -2.21 -11.14 -18.30
C ARG A 94 -0.67 -11.23 -18.43
N MET A 95 0.02 -10.10 -18.51
CA MET A 95 1.46 -10.03 -18.50
C MET A 95 1.94 -9.84 -17.06
N ALA A 96 2.71 -10.80 -16.55
CA ALA A 96 3.33 -10.71 -15.24
C ALA A 96 4.37 -9.59 -15.20
N GLY A 97 4.45 -8.90 -14.08
CA GLY A 97 5.46 -7.90 -13.85
C GLY A 97 6.86 -8.53 -13.78
N PHE A 98 7.88 -7.73 -14.07
CA PHE A 98 9.24 -8.22 -14.12
C PHE A 98 10.24 -7.17 -13.64
N THR A 99 11.47 -7.62 -13.43
CA THR A 99 12.61 -6.76 -13.15
C THR A 99 13.87 -7.37 -13.74
N THR A 100 14.82 -6.51 -14.08
CA THR A 100 16.17 -6.92 -14.49
C THR A 100 17.16 -6.78 -13.33
N MET A 101 16.72 -6.31 -12.17
CA MET A 101 17.54 -6.17 -10.97
C MET A 101 17.65 -7.53 -10.28
N PRO A 102 18.83 -7.91 -9.78
CA PRO A 102 18.96 -9.14 -8.99
C PRO A 102 18.21 -8.99 -7.65
N PRO A 103 17.74 -10.09 -7.04
CA PRO A 103 16.99 -10.04 -5.77
C PRO A 103 17.67 -9.23 -4.66
N ARG A 104 19.01 -9.33 -4.54
CA ARG A 104 19.78 -8.55 -3.57
C ARG A 104 19.68 -7.03 -3.75
N ASP A 105 19.57 -6.57 -4.99
CA ASP A 105 19.45 -5.13 -5.29
C ASP A 105 18.06 -4.66 -4.89
N ILE A 106 17.03 -5.47 -5.14
CA ILE A 106 15.65 -5.18 -4.72
C ILE A 106 15.56 -5.11 -3.19
N ALA A 107 16.12 -6.11 -2.50
CA ALA A 107 16.15 -6.17 -1.05
C ALA A 107 16.93 -5.01 -0.41
N SER A 108 17.89 -4.42 -1.16
CA SER A 108 18.68 -3.28 -0.69
C SER A 108 17.90 -1.97 -0.63
N PHE A 109 16.75 -1.85 -1.30
CA PHE A 109 15.88 -0.68 -1.18
C PHE A 109 15.18 -0.73 0.18
N LEU A 110 15.71 0.02 1.13
CA LEU A 110 15.15 0.15 2.48
C LEU A 110 14.36 1.46 2.58
N PRO A 111 13.29 1.51 3.38
CA PRO A 111 12.72 2.78 3.80
C PRO A 111 13.80 3.70 4.38
N GLN A 112 13.75 4.98 4.03
CA GLN A 112 14.61 6.00 4.65
C GLN A 112 14.02 6.41 6.01
N ASP A 113 14.87 6.97 6.87
CA ASP A 113 14.49 7.47 8.20
C ASP A 113 13.21 8.33 8.14
N GLY A 114 12.21 7.96 8.95
CA GLY A 114 10.91 8.63 9.02
C GLY A 114 9.83 8.09 8.06
N PHE A 115 10.17 7.09 7.23
CA PHE A 115 9.22 6.41 6.34
C PHE A 115 9.09 4.91 6.64
N GLU A 116 9.52 4.49 7.83
CA GLU A 116 9.31 3.14 8.31
C GLU A 116 7.80 2.82 8.35
N PRO A 117 7.42 1.58 8.00
CA PRO A 117 6.04 1.16 8.12
C PRO A 117 5.61 1.16 9.59
N PRO A 118 4.33 1.48 9.89
CA PRO A 118 3.77 1.21 11.21
C PRO A 118 3.92 -0.25 11.63
N GLU A 119 4.01 -0.50 12.94
CA GLU A 119 4.14 -1.85 13.48
C GLU A 119 2.94 -2.74 13.10
N GLY A 120 3.27 -3.98 12.72
CA GLY A 120 2.31 -5.03 12.43
C GLY A 120 2.52 -5.66 11.06
N PRO A 121 1.79 -6.73 10.71
CA PRO A 121 1.92 -7.43 9.43
C PRO A 121 1.33 -6.64 8.24
N PHE A 122 0.42 -5.71 8.53
CA PHE A 122 -0.24 -4.84 7.57
C PHE A 122 -0.40 -3.44 8.13
N TYR A 123 -0.38 -2.46 7.23
CA TYR A 123 -0.74 -1.08 7.51
C TYR A 123 -1.51 -0.49 6.32
N LEU A 124 -2.09 0.68 6.54
CA LEU A 124 -2.76 1.45 5.49
C LEU A 124 -1.92 2.63 5.07
N VAL A 125 -1.92 2.89 3.77
CA VAL A 125 -1.50 4.16 3.17
C VAL A 125 -2.75 4.95 2.83
N VAL A 126 -2.79 6.21 3.24
CA VAL A 126 -3.93 7.11 3.05
C VAL A 126 -3.67 8.02 1.86
N GLU A 127 -4.62 8.05 0.94
CA GLU A 127 -4.61 8.85 -0.29
C GLU A 127 -3.30 8.72 -1.07
N PRO A 128 -2.94 7.50 -1.55
CA PRO A 128 -1.74 7.33 -2.36
C PRO A 128 -1.89 8.02 -3.72
N HIS A 129 -0.81 8.65 -4.17
CA HIS A 129 -0.71 9.29 -5.48
C HIS A 129 0.56 8.83 -6.21
N THR A 130 0.44 8.58 -7.52
CA THR A 130 1.61 8.29 -8.38
C THR A 130 2.53 9.50 -8.60
N GLY A 131 2.19 10.67 -8.04
CA GLY A 131 3.08 11.83 -8.02
C GLY A 131 3.13 12.62 -9.32
N THR A 132 2.04 12.65 -10.08
CA THR A 132 1.96 13.37 -11.37
C THR A 132 2.18 14.89 -11.24
N CYS A 133 1.93 15.48 -10.07
CA CYS A 133 2.25 16.88 -9.78
C CYS A 133 3.76 17.15 -9.61
N TYR A 134 4.57 16.10 -9.43
CA TYR A 134 6.02 16.19 -9.26
C TYR A 134 6.80 15.59 -10.44
N ILE A 135 6.18 15.43 -11.61
CA ILE A 135 6.87 14.97 -12.82
C ILE A 135 7.95 15.97 -13.24
N ASN A 136 8.85 15.51 -14.11
CA ASN A 136 9.84 16.38 -14.74
C ASN A 136 10.79 17.03 -13.70
N ARG A 137 11.02 16.33 -12.60
CA ARG A 137 11.95 16.69 -11.51
C ARG A 137 12.90 15.53 -11.26
N GLU A 138 14.11 15.87 -10.82
CA GLU A 138 15.03 14.89 -10.24
C GLU A 138 14.48 14.39 -8.90
N PRO A 139 14.64 13.11 -8.54
CA PRO A 139 14.17 12.56 -7.27
C PRO A 139 14.58 13.40 -6.04
N ASP A 140 15.83 13.84 -5.93
CA ASP A 140 16.28 14.63 -4.76
C ASP A 140 15.62 16.03 -4.70
N VAL A 141 15.25 16.60 -5.85
CA VAL A 141 14.50 17.87 -5.91
C VAL A 141 13.04 17.63 -5.57
N ALA A 142 12.43 16.60 -6.15
CA ALA A 142 11.04 16.24 -5.88
C ALA A 142 10.84 15.89 -4.40
N ARG A 143 11.83 15.24 -3.78
CA ARG A 143 11.78 14.91 -2.36
C ARG A 143 11.60 16.16 -1.49
N LYS A 144 12.38 17.21 -1.72
CA LYS A 144 12.27 18.48 -0.98
C LYS A 144 10.92 19.15 -1.17
N LEU A 145 10.33 19.03 -2.36
CA LEU A 145 8.99 19.58 -2.64
C LEU A 145 7.90 18.79 -1.92
N ILE A 146 7.99 17.46 -1.93
CA ILE A 146 7.06 16.57 -1.19
C ILE A 146 7.12 16.91 0.31
N ASP A 147 8.32 17.03 0.87
CA ASP A 147 8.51 17.38 2.28
C ASP A 147 7.93 18.78 2.58
N SER A 148 8.14 19.76 1.68
CA SER A 148 7.63 21.13 1.83
C SER A 148 6.10 21.24 1.68
N ASP A 149 5.48 20.29 0.98
CA ASP A 149 4.04 20.15 0.85
C ASP A 149 3.42 19.29 1.97
N GLU A 150 4.21 18.95 3.00
CA GLU A 150 3.80 18.13 4.15
C GLU A 150 3.24 16.76 3.75
N ARG A 151 3.80 16.18 2.67
CA ARG A 151 3.43 14.87 2.14
C ARG A 151 4.52 13.85 2.44
N LEU A 152 4.15 12.57 2.39
CA LEU A 152 5.07 11.46 2.65
C LEU A 152 5.40 10.75 1.34
N PRO A 153 6.66 10.64 0.92
CA PRO A 153 7.01 9.86 -0.26
C PRO A 153 6.72 8.37 -0.05
N LEU A 154 6.31 7.66 -1.12
CA LEU A 154 6.00 6.23 -1.05
C LEU A 154 7.26 5.35 -1.03
N THR A 155 7.21 4.23 -0.31
CA THR A 155 8.24 3.19 -0.26
C THR A 155 8.07 2.13 -1.36
N LEU A 156 9.04 1.23 -1.49
CA LEU A 156 9.01 0.11 -2.45
C LEU A 156 7.76 -0.76 -2.27
N GLU A 157 7.45 -1.18 -1.03
CA GLU A 157 6.32 -2.04 -0.69
C GLU A 157 4.99 -1.40 -1.09
N GLU A 158 4.86 -0.09 -0.84
CA GLU A 158 3.66 0.68 -1.16
C GLU A 158 3.47 0.80 -2.67
N GLY A 159 4.55 1.02 -3.42
CA GLY A 159 4.50 1.01 -4.87
C GLY A 159 4.09 -0.34 -5.46
N LEU A 160 4.59 -1.45 -4.90
CA LEU A 160 4.20 -2.81 -5.30
C LEU A 160 2.73 -3.10 -4.97
N ALA A 161 2.25 -2.60 -3.82
CA ALA A 161 0.84 -2.66 -3.46
C ALA A 161 -0.02 -1.85 -4.43
N ILE A 162 0.38 -0.63 -4.84
CA ILE A 162 -0.32 0.13 -5.90
C ILE A 162 -0.39 -0.68 -7.18
N ALA A 163 0.73 -1.22 -7.65
CA ALA A 163 0.76 -1.98 -8.90
C ALA A 163 -0.19 -3.21 -8.84
N THR A 164 -0.34 -3.78 -7.64
CA THR A 164 -1.21 -4.94 -7.39
C THR A 164 -2.69 -4.58 -7.33
N GLN A 165 -3.05 -3.53 -6.58
CA GLN A 165 -4.44 -3.12 -6.34
C GLN A 165 -5.01 -2.27 -7.45
N HIS A 166 -4.18 -1.39 -8.03
CA HIS A 166 -4.53 -0.39 -9.02
C HIS A 166 -3.67 -0.53 -10.30
N PRO A 167 -3.69 -1.70 -10.98
CA PRO A 167 -2.93 -1.89 -12.21
C PRO A 167 -3.30 -0.87 -13.31
N GLU A 168 -4.55 -0.41 -13.33
CA GLU A 168 -5.04 0.61 -14.25
C GLU A 168 -4.34 1.96 -14.08
N TRP A 169 -3.77 2.23 -12.90
CA TRP A 169 -2.97 3.44 -12.72
C TRP A 169 -1.73 3.37 -13.59
N LEU A 170 -1.03 2.23 -13.69
CA LEU A 170 0.11 2.10 -14.59
C LEU A 170 -0.26 2.20 -16.09
N LEU A 171 -1.55 2.00 -16.45
CA LEU A 171 -2.05 2.11 -17.82
C LEU A 171 -2.46 3.55 -18.19
N GLU A 172 -3.18 4.24 -17.30
CA GLU A 172 -3.73 5.58 -17.55
C GLU A 172 -2.87 6.70 -16.97
N LYS A 173 -1.91 6.36 -16.09
CA LYS A 173 -1.09 7.29 -15.31
C LYS A 173 0.32 6.72 -15.11
N ASN A 174 1.23 7.10 -16.01
CA ASN A 174 2.70 7.03 -15.94
C ASN A 174 3.38 6.33 -14.75
N GLY A 175 4.51 5.68 -15.05
CA GLY A 175 5.39 5.14 -14.00
C GLY A 175 5.83 6.18 -12.97
N PHE A 176 6.24 5.70 -11.81
CA PHE A 176 6.51 6.52 -10.64
C PHE A 176 7.72 6.05 -9.84
N ASN A 177 8.44 7.01 -9.28
CA ASN A 177 9.54 6.81 -8.35
C ASN A 177 8.99 6.67 -6.94
N LEU A 178 9.67 5.87 -6.11
CA LEU A 178 9.31 5.55 -4.74
C LEU A 178 10.39 6.07 -3.78
N LEU A 179 10.36 7.39 -3.56
CA LEU A 179 11.42 8.14 -2.88
C LEU A 179 11.44 7.91 -1.37
N GLY A 180 10.45 7.19 -0.83
CA GLY A 180 10.45 6.72 0.54
C GLY A 180 11.48 5.62 0.77
N SER A 181 11.96 4.97 -0.30
CA SER A 181 13.00 3.96 -0.26
C SER A 181 14.27 4.38 -1.01
N ARG A 182 15.42 3.88 -0.56
CA ARG A 182 16.72 4.10 -1.19
C ARG A 182 17.61 2.87 -1.03
N SER A 183 18.39 2.55 -2.06
CA SER A 183 19.39 1.48 -1.99
C SER A 183 20.68 1.97 -1.34
N ALA A 184 21.55 1.04 -0.94
CA ALA A 184 22.86 1.36 -0.36
C ALA A 184 23.77 2.17 -1.30
N ASP A 185 23.61 2.00 -2.63
CA ASP A 185 24.32 2.77 -3.64
C ASP A 185 23.62 4.10 -4.01
N GLY A 186 22.52 4.44 -3.33
CA GLY A 186 21.82 5.71 -3.44
C GLY A 186 20.71 5.76 -4.51
N ARG A 187 20.46 4.69 -5.27
CA ARG A 187 19.37 4.66 -6.26
C ARG A 187 17.99 4.70 -5.60
N VAL A 188 17.00 5.14 -6.36
CA VAL A 188 15.58 5.17 -5.97
C VAL A 188 14.83 4.10 -6.77
N PRO A 189 13.98 3.26 -6.15
CA PRO A 189 13.20 2.29 -6.89
C PRO A 189 12.06 2.97 -7.63
N SER A 190 11.68 2.43 -8.79
CA SER A 190 10.62 2.96 -9.63
C SER A 190 9.84 1.85 -10.31
N ILE A 191 8.54 2.06 -10.52
CA ILE A 191 7.66 1.13 -11.24
C ILE A 191 7.10 1.83 -12.48
N TRP A 192 7.16 1.18 -13.64
CA TRP A 192 6.62 1.72 -14.88
C TRP A 192 6.19 0.63 -15.85
N MET A 193 5.42 0.98 -16.88
CA MET A 193 5.08 0.04 -17.95
C MET A 193 6.23 -0.15 -18.93
N SER A 194 6.59 -1.40 -19.20
CA SER A 194 7.59 -1.79 -20.20
C SER A 194 7.15 -3.09 -20.86
N GLN A 195 7.20 -3.19 -22.19
CA GLN A 195 6.82 -4.41 -22.92
C GLN A 195 5.43 -4.94 -22.52
N ASN A 196 4.45 -4.03 -22.33
CA ASN A 196 3.09 -4.33 -21.89
C ASN A 196 2.98 -4.99 -20.50
N ALA A 197 4.02 -4.92 -19.67
CA ALA A 197 4.05 -5.43 -18.30
C ALA A 197 4.55 -4.37 -17.30
N PRO A 198 4.17 -4.46 -16.01
CA PRO A 198 4.81 -3.70 -14.95
C PRO A 198 6.29 -4.06 -14.87
N ARG A 199 7.15 -3.05 -14.82
CA ARG A 199 8.57 -3.21 -14.59
C ARG A 199 8.96 -2.51 -13.29
N LEU A 200 9.58 -3.27 -12.39
CA LEU A 200 10.33 -2.70 -11.28
C LEU A 200 11.77 -2.45 -11.74
N GLY A 201 12.26 -1.24 -11.54
CA GLY A 201 13.65 -0.88 -11.76
C GLY A 201 14.09 0.22 -10.81
N ALA A 202 15.15 0.94 -11.19
CA ALA A 202 15.70 1.99 -10.34
C ALA A 202 16.27 3.13 -11.17
N VAL A 203 16.26 4.33 -10.60
CA VAL A 203 16.81 5.56 -11.18
C VAL A 203 17.83 6.18 -10.23
N TRP A 204 18.74 6.99 -10.78
CA TRP A 204 19.65 7.78 -9.95
C TRP A 204 18.94 9.01 -9.36
N PRO A 205 19.33 9.49 -8.17
CA PRO A 205 18.66 10.62 -7.51
C PRO A 205 18.66 11.94 -8.27
N ASN A 206 19.59 12.10 -9.22
CA ASN A 206 19.75 13.25 -10.11
C ASN A 206 19.20 12.99 -11.52
N SER A 207 18.57 11.84 -11.77
CA SER A 207 18.01 11.52 -13.08
C SER A 207 16.61 12.11 -13.23
N ARG A 208 16.50 13.11 -14.10
CA ARG A 208 15.23 13.75 -14.44
C ARG A 208 14.51 12.97 -15.54
N HIS A 209 13.26 12.62 -15.29
CA HIS A 209 12.36 12.04 -16.28
C HIS A 209 11.11 12.90 -16.43
N THR A 210 10.73 13.20 -17.67
CA THR A 210 9.57 14.07 -17.96
C THR A 210 8.23 13.40 -17.68
N TRP A 211 8.20 12.06 -17.70
CA TRP A 211 6.99 11.25 -17.59
C TRP A 211 6.84 10.59 -16.21
N LEU A 212 7.93 10.31 -15.50
CA LEU A 212 7.91 9.60 -14.23
C LEU A 212 7.45 10.53 -13.10
N GLY A 213 6.39 10.14 -12.39
CA GLY A 213 5.93 10.82 -11.19
C GLY A 213 6.84 10.54 -9.99
N ASN A 214 6.76 11.36 -8.95
CA ASN A 214 7.44 11.11 -7.67
C ASN A 214 6.36 10.87 -6.61
N ALA A 215 6.10 9.60 -6.32
CA ALA A 215 4.90 9.16 -5.62
C ALA A 215 4.90 9.53 -4.14
N TYR A 216 3.71 9.81 -3.62
CA TYR A 216 3.51 10.23 -2.23
C TYR A 216 2.15 9.74 -1.67
N CYS A 217 1.96 9.88 -0.37
CA CYS A 217 0.71 9.72 0.35
C CYS A 217 0.56 10.80 1.42
N MET A 218 -0.63 10.84 2.04
CA MET A 218 -0.94 11.79 3.10
C MET A 218 -0.63 11.25 4.50
N ALA A 219 -0.72 9.93 4.70
CA ALA A 219 -0.40 9.30 5.97
C ALA A 219 -0.17 7.78 5.84
N ARG A 220 0.49 7.21 6.84
CA ARG A 220 0.53 5.76 7.12
C ARG A 220 -0.19 5.47 8.44
N ARG A 221 -1.02 4.44 8.47
CA ARG A 221 -1.81 4.07 9.66
C ARG A 221 -1.69 2.58 9.97
N GLY A 222 -1.16 2.26 11.14
CA GLY A 222 -1.18 0.92 11.72
C GLY A 222 -2.34 0.77 12.71
N VAL A 223 -2.53 -0.43 13.26
CA VAL A 223 -3.62 -0.76 14.20
C VAL A 223 -3.63 0.17 15.42
N SER A 224 -2.44 0.53 15.93
CA SER A 224 -2.27 1.41 17.10
C SER A 224 -2.76 2.84 16.88
N LEU A 225 -2.88 3.28 15.63
CA LEU A 225 -3.24 4.65 15.25
C LEU A 225 -4.75 4.83 15.00
N PHE A 226 -5.55 3.78 15.24
CA PHE A 226 -7.01 3.75 15.16
C PHE A 226 -7.70 3.61 16.54
N ARG A 227 -6.92 3.64 17.62
CA ARG A 227 -7.41 3.53 18.99
C ARG A 227 -7.51 4.90 19.67
#